data_AF-A0A949B0N1-F1
#
_entry.id   AF-A0A949B0N1-F1
#
_cell.length_a   1.000
_cell.length_b   1.000
_cell.length_c   1.000
_cell.angle_alpha   90.00
_cell.angle_beta   90.00
_cell.angle_gamma   90.00
#
_symmetry.space_group_name_H-M   'P 1'
#
loop_
_entity.id
_entity.type
_entity.pdbx_description
1 polymer ?
#
loop_
_entity_poly.entity_id
_entity_poly.type
_entity_poly.pdbx_seq_one_letter_code
_entity_poly.pdbx_strand_id
1 'polypeptide(L)'
;MVMIRSIPPTTSIGPRRKSTGFKKGGEETRFKPKVYRRPREWIYETKPIFKKVREPLVDVFKEATEVKIIIDLGSFSRGEVNLNIKPDKYIVLAKHGEQEFEEEIELPADVDIEKTVEHLRNGILEITLPKKKVKRKPVKKK
;
A
#
# COMPACT_ATOMS: atom_id res chain seq x y z
N MET A 1 -5.61 3.68 27.75
CA MET A 1 -5.78 5.13 28.01
C MET A 1 -4.61 5.58 28.89
N VAL A 2 -3.54 6.15 28.31
CA VAL A 2 -2.35 6.54 29.08
C VAL A 2 -2.12 8.05 28.89
N MET A 3 -2.40 8.81 29.94
CA MET A 3 -2.09 10.25 30.01
C MET A 3 -0.68 10.40 30.57
N ILE A 4 0.26 10.87 29.78
CA ILE A 4 1.58 11.30 30.28
C ILE A 4 1.43 12.78 30.67
N ARG A 5 1.42 13.04 31.99
CA ARG A 5 1.52 14.39 32.56
C ARG A 5 3.00 14.80 32.53
N SER A 6 3.36 15.77 31.68
CA SER A 6 4.69 16.38 31.71
C SER A 6 4.74 17.47 32.80
N ILE A 7 5.63 17.26 33.77
CA ILE A 7 5.98 18.21 34.82
C ILE A 7 6.90 19.28 34.19
N PRO A 8 6.66 20.59 34.34
CA PRO A 8 7.59 21.60 33.82
C PRO A 8 8.85 21.67 34.70
N PRO A 9 10.06 21.82 34.14
CA PRO A 9 11.24 22.08 34.96
C PRO A 9 11.11 23.48 35.59
N THR A 10 10.96 23.50 36.91
CA THR A 10 11.09 24.72 37.72
C THR A 10 12.58 25.00 37.88
N THR A 11 13.11 25.99 37.16
CA THR A 11 14.44 26.53 37.49
C THR A 11 14.25 27.75 38.39
N SER A 12 14.46 27.54 39.69
CA SER A 12 14.63 28.60 40.68
C SER A 12 15.94 29.34 40.40
N ILE A 13 15.85 30.58 39.91
CA ILE A 13 17.00 31.49 39.83
C ILE A 13 17.01 32.29 41.13
N GLY A 14 17.95 31.95 42.02
CA GLY A 14 18.19 32.68 43.26
C GLY A 14 18.57 34.15 43.03
N PRO A 15 18.47 35.02 44.05
CA PRO A 15 18.62 36.45 43.85
C PRO A 15 20.09 36.82 43.59
N ARG A 16 20.38 37.37 42.41
CA ARG A 16 21.71 37.91 42.10
C ARG A 16 21.83 39.34 42.66
N ARG A 17 22.90 39.54 43.42
CA ARG A 17 23.33 40.74 44.19
C ARG A 17 23.01 42.10 43.54
N LYS A 18 22.56 43.04 44.36
CA LYS A 18 22.56 44.49 44.06
C LYS A 18 24.00 44.98 43.95
N SER A 19 24.35 45.59 42.82
CA SER A 19 25.49 46.51 42.73
C SER A 19 24.96 47.89 42.31
N THR A 20 25.11 48.83 43.26
CA THR A 20 25.49 50.25 43.11
C THR A 20 25.29 50.92 41.75
N GLY A 21 24.59 52.06 41.78
CA GLY A 21 23.95 52.68 40.63
C GLY A 21 24.83 53.36 39.58
N PHE A 22 24.18 53.67 38.47
CA PHE A 22 24.59 54.61 37.44
C PHE A 22 23.36 55.43 37.03
N LYS A 23 23.48 56.76 36.98
CA LYS A 23 22.40 57.70 36.64
C LYS A 23 22.38 58.00 35.14
N LYS A 24 21.14 58.15 34.65
CA LYS A 24 20.63 59.01 33.55
C LYS A 24 20.98 58.68 32.10
N GLY A 25 19.91 58.58 31.31
CA GLY A 25 19.85 59.13 29.95
C GLY A 25 19.37 58.14 28.91
N GLY A 26 18.13 58.31 28.43
CA GLY A 26 17.62 57.63 27.24
C GLY A 26 16.16 57.22 27.41
N GLU A 27 15.28 57.74 26.54
CA GLU A 27 13.91 57.24 26.41
C GLU A 27 13.93 55.72 26.28
N GLU A 28 13.36 55.03 27.25
CA GLU A 28 13.00 53.63 27.09
C GLU A 28 11.90 53.56 26.02
N THR A 29 12.30 53.46 24.76
CA THR A 29 11.44 52.84 23.77
C THR A 29 11.27 51.39 24.22
N ARG A 30 10.24 51.16 25.05
CA ARG A 30 9.90 49.82 25.53
C ARG A 30 9.81 48.92 24.30
N PHE A 31 10.80 48.04 24.13
CA PHE A 31 10.81 47.08 23.05
C PHE A 31 9.57 46.21 23.25
N LYS A 32 8.49 46.52 22.54
CA LYS A 32 7.29 45.70 22.54
C LYS A 32 7.60 44.54 21.62
N PRO A 33 7.92 43.33 22.11
CA PRO A 33 8.12 42.22 21.22
C PRO A 33 6.83 42.06 20.42
N LYS A 34 6.92 42.13 19.08
CA LYS A 34 5.78 41.80 18.23
C LYS A 34 5.40 40.36 18.55
N VAL A 35 4.28 40.19 19.27
CA VAL A 35 3.73 38.87 19.54
C VAL A 35 3.17 38.36 18.23
N TYR A 36 3.98 37.60 17.49
CA TYR A 36 3.49 36.81 16.38
C TYR A 36 2.59 35.73 16.98
N ARG A 37 1.27 35.98 17.00
CA ARG A 37 0.29 34.92 17.25
C ARG A 37 0.52 33.90 16.15
N ARG A 38 1.05 32.73 16.52
CA ARG A 38 1.11 31.58 15.63
C ARG A 38 -0.29 31.43 15.03
N PRO A 39 -0.46 31.46 13.69
CA PRO A 39 -1.77 31.25 13.10
C PRO A 39 -2.31 29.93 13.66
N ARG A 40 -3.57 29.96 14.11
CA ARG A 40 -4.22 28.78 14.69
C ARG A 40 -4.45 27.67 13.65
N GLU A 41 -4.36 28.03 12.38
CA GLU A 41 -4.66 27.16 11.26
C GLU A 41 -3.41 27.02 10.39
N TRP A 42 -3.05 25.77 10.13
CA TRP A 42 -2.02 25.41 9.17
C TRP A 42 -2.56 25.69 7.77
N ILE A 43 -1.92 26.59 7.02
CA ILE A 43 -2.35 27.00 5.66
C ILE A 43 -2.17 25.85 4.64
N TYR A 44 -1.51 24.77 5.02
CA TYR A 44 -1.38 23.59 4.19
C TYR A 44 -1.70 22.36 5.04
N GLU A 45 -2.97 21.94 5.05
CA GLU A 45 -3.27 20.53 5.16
C GLU A 45 -2.75 19.87 3.88
N THR A 46 -1.44 19.69 3.72
CA THR A 46 -0.97 18.59 2.89
C THR A 46 -1.26 17.34 3.71
N LYS A 47 -2.53 16.91 3.72
CA LYS A 47 -2.90 15.55 4.05
C LYS A 47 -2.45 14.73 2.85
N PRO A 48 -1.27 14.07 2.89
CA PRO A 48 -0.91 13.15 1.82
C PRO A 48 -2.02 12.11 1.68
N ILE A 49 -2.67 12.07 0.52
CA ILE A 49 -3.58 11.00 0.17
C ILE A 49 -2.67 9.82 -0.19
N PHE A 50 -2.42 8.95 0.78
CA PHE A 50 -1.71 7.71 0.54
C PHE A 50 -2.67 6.74 -0.14
N LYS A 51 -2.46 6.51 -1.45
CA LYS A 51 -3.13 5.44 -2.16
C LYS A 51 -2.69 4.11 -1.54
N LYS A 52 -3.58 3.42 -0.82
CA LYS A 52 -3.34 2.03 -0.37
C LYS A 52 -3.45 1.10 -1.58
N VAL A 53 -2.39 1.04 -2.38
CA VAL A 53 -2.24 -0.02 -3.38
C VAL A 53 -1.66 -1.22 -2.65
N ARG A 54 -2.41 -2.33 -2.63
CA ARG A 54 -1.88 -3.62 -2.23
C ARG A 54 -1.81 -4.46 -3.50
N GLU A 55 -0.64 -5.00 -3.77
CA GLU A 55 -0.48 -6.02 -4.80
C GLU A 55 -1.21 -7.30 -4.34
N PRO A 56 -1.89 -8.00 -5.25
CA PRO A 56 -2.51 -9.28 -4.93
C PRO A 56 -1.42 -10.34 -4.66
N LEU A 57 -1.74 -11.30 -3.80
CA LEU A 57 -0.87 -12.46 -3.62
C LEU A 57 -1.21 -13.50 -4.69
N VAL A 58 -0.21 -13.92 -5.45
CA VAL A 58 -0.36 -14.87 -6.55
C VAL A 58 0.46 -16.12 -6.24
N ASP A 59 -0.21 -17.27 -6.18
CA ASP A 59 0.42 -18.57 -6.06
C ASP A 59 0.12 -19.43 -7.29
N VAL A 60 1.17 -20.04 -7.86
CA VAL A 60 1.06 -20.88 -9.07
C VAL A 60 1.49 -22.31 -8.77
N PHE A 61 0.55 -23.24 -8.86
CA PHE A 61 0.77 -24.67 -8.66
C PHE A 61 0.81 -25.39 -10.01
N LYS A 62 1.96 -25.98 -10.33
CA LYS A 62 2.17 -26.75 -11.57
C LYS A 62 2.01 -28.23 -11.27
N GLU A 63 0.81 -28.78 -11.47
CA GLU A 63 0.53 -30.20 -11.29
C GLU A 63 0.82 -31.01 -12.58
N ALA A 64 0.67 -32.33 -12.51
CA ALA A 64 0.93 -33.21 -13.66
C ALA A 64 -0.11 -33.02 -14.78
N THR A 65 -1.37 -32.79 -14.42
CA THR A 65 -2.51 -32.73 -15.35
C THR A 65 -3.01 -31.32 -15.61
N GLU A 66 -2.80 -30.40 -14.68
CA GLU A 66 -3.31 -29.03 -14.73
C GLU A 66 -2.34 -28.05 -14.05
N VAL A 67 -2.56 -26.77 -14.28
CA VAL A 67 -1.92 -25.67 -13.57
C VAL A 67 -3.02 -24.95 -12.81
N LYS A 68 -2.87 -24.82 -11.49
CA LYS A 68 -3.78 -24.03 -10.65
C LYS A 68 -3.11 -22.72 -10.30
N ILE A 69 -3.83 -21.62 -10.45
CA ILE A 69 -3.39 -20.29 -10.03
C ILE A 69 -4.40 -19.82 -8.99
N ILE A 70 -3.91 -19.38 -7.84
CA ILE A 70 -4.71 -18.82 -6.76
C ILE A 70 -4.26 -17.37 -6.57
N ILE A 71 -5.21 -16.45 -6.63
CA ILE A 71 -4.94 -15.02 -6.49
C ILE A 71 -5.83 -14.45 -5.38
N ASP A 72 -5.22 -13.88 -4.35
CA ASP A 72 -5.94 -13.13 -3.32
C ASP A 72 -6.16 -11.69 -3.79
N LEU A 73 -7.40 -11.42 -4.21
CA LEU A 73 -7.87 -10.10 -4.61
C LEU A 73 -8.46 -9.34 -3.42
N GLY A 74 -8.71 -9.98 -2.27
CA GLY A 74 -9.27 -9.33 -1.10
C GLY A 74 -10.70 -8.82 -1.31
N SER A 75 -10.87 -7.54 -1.65
CA SER A 75 -12.18 -6.86 -1.67
C SER A 75 -12.82 -6.72 -3.06
N PHE A 76 -12.21 -7.22 -4.13
CA PHE A 76 -12.79 -7.13 -5.48
C PHE A 76 -13.91 -8.16 -5.69
N SER A 77 -14.99 -7.71 -6.32
CA SER A 77 -16.12 -8.54 -6.72
C SER A 77 -16.04 -8.94 -8.20
N ARG A 78 -16.88 -9.90 -8.63
CA ARG A 78 -16.80 -10.46 -10.01
C ARG A 78 -17.03 -9.42 -11.12
N GLY A 79 -17.77 -8.34 -10.84
CA GLY A 79 -18.01 -7.27 -11.82
C GLY A 79 -16.85 -6.28 -11.96
N GLU A 80 -15.88 -6.33 -11.07
CA GLU A 80 -14.75 -5.40 -10.99
C GLU A 80 -13.45 -6.02 -11.53
N VAL A 81 -13.47 -7.32 -11.80
CA VAL A 81 -12.33 -8.10 -12.30
C VAL A 81 -12.54 -8.41 -13.78
N ASN A 82 -11.60 -7.98 -14.61
CA ASN A 82 -11.48 -8.32 -16.01
C ASN A 82 -10.32 -9.29 -16.22
N LEU A 83 -10.63 -10.42 -16.85
CA LEU A 83 -9.69 -11.50 -17.10
C LEU A 83 -9.46 -11.60 -18.60
N ASN A 84 -8.19 -11.64 -19.00
CA ASN A 84 -7.82 -11.74 -20.41
C ASN A 84 -6.74 -12.80 -20.59
N ILE A 85 -7.02 -13.77 -21.46
CA ILE A 85 -6.12 -14.90 -21.70
C ILE A 85 -5.46 -14.73 -23.06
N LYS A 86 -4.13 -14.70 -23.08
CA LYS A 86 -3.30 -14.76 -24.28
C LYS A 86 -2.61 -16.12 -24.35
N PRO A 87 -2.08 -16.51 -25.52
CA PRO A 87 -1.37 -17.78 -25.70
C PRO A 87 -0.27 -18.05 -24.65
N ASP A 88 0.42 -16.99 -24.23
CA ASP A 88 1.63 -17.08 -23.41
C ASP A 88 1.44 -16.50 -22.00
N LYS A 89 0.35 -15.76 -21.76
CA LYS A 89 0.11 -15.05 -20.49
C LYS A 89 -1.36 -14.91 -20.15
N TYR A 90 -1.63 -14.89 -18.85
CA TYR A 90 -2.93 -14.63 -18.25
C TYR A 90 -2.88 -13.26 -17.56
N ILE A 91 -3.75 -12.34 -17.98
CA ILE A 91 -3.76 -10.96 -17.51
C ILE A 91 -4.99 -10.76 -16.62
N VAL A 92 -4.76 -10.33 -15.38
CA VAL A 92 -5.79 -10.03 -14.39
C VAL A 92 -5.80 -8.54 -14.12
N LEU A 93 -6.91 -7.89 -14.45
CA LEU A 93 -7.13 -6.47 -14.20
C LEU A 93 -8.29 -6.36 -13.22
N ALA A 94 -8.11 -5.72 -12.06
CA ALA A 94 -9.27 -5.35 -11.26
C ALA A 94 -9.26 -3.90 -10.83
N LYS A 95 -10.46 -3.32 -10.80
CA LYS A 95 -10.69 -1.90 -10.50
C LYS A 95 -11.86 -1.75 -9.54
N HIS A 96 -11.60 -1.17 -8.37
CA HIS A 96 -12.61 -0.88 -7.36
C HIS A 96 -12.33 0.50 -6.74
N GLY A 97 -13.15 1.48 -7.12
CA GLY A 97 -12.98 2.87 -6.68
C GLY A 97 -11.60 3.43 -7.08
N GLU A 98 -10.79 3.78 -6.08
CA GLU A 98 -9.42 4.27 -6.29
C GLU A 98 -8.40 3.13 -6.41
N GLN A 99 -8.73 1.89 -6.05
CA GLN A 99 -7.81 0.76 -6.10
C GLN A 99 -7.85 0.08 -7.47
N GLU A 100 -6.69 -0.05 -8.09
CA GLU A 100 -6.51 -0.76 -9.36
C GLU A 100 -5.24 -1.60 -9.24
N PHE A 101 -5.30 -2.82 -9.75
CA PHE A 101 -4.13 -3.66 -9.95
C PHE A 101 -4.19 -4.33 -11.33
N GLU A 102 -3.02 -4.62 -11.86
CA GLU A 102 -2.80 -5.36 -13.10
C GLU A 102 -1.71 -6.38 -12.83
N GLU A 103 -2.02 -7.65 -13.04
CA GLU A 103 -1.08 -8.75 -12.87
C GLU A 103 -0.99 -9.56 -14.16
N GLU A 104 0.24 -9.81 -14.62
CA GLU A 104 0.50 -10.68 -15.77
C GLU A 104 1.19 -11.97 -15.31
N ILE A 105 0.52 -13.09 -15.53
CA ILE A 105 1.02 -14.42 -15.16
C ILE A 105 1.44 -15.17 -16.41
N GLU A 106 2.70 -15.57 -16.48
CA GLU A 106 3.21 -16.37 -17.59
C GLU A 106 2.62 -17.78 -17.58
N LEU A 107 2.06 -18.17 -18.73
CA LEU A 107 1.45 -19.48 -18.92
C LEU A 107 2.41 -20.44 -19.63
N PRO A 108 2.51 -21.69 -19.15
CA PRO A 108 3.21 -22.74 -19.89
C PRO A 108 2.55 -23.05 -21.25
N ALA A 109 3.33 -23.27 -22.31
CA ALA A 109 2.79 -23.57 -23.64
C ALA A 109 1.94 -24.86 -23.71
N ASP A 110 2.07 -25.74 -22.71
CA ASP A 110 1.34 -27.00 -22.59
C ASP A 110 -0.06 -26.85 -21.99
N VAL A 111 -0.55 -25.64 -21.65
CA VAL A 111 -1.94 -25.46 -21.17
C VAL A 111 -2.97 -25.32 -22.31
N ASP A 112 -4.19 -25.80 -22.05
CA ASP A 112 -5.35 -25.72 -22.92
C ASP A 112 -6.24 -24.54 -22.50
N ILE A 113 -6.15 -23.44 -23.25
CA ILE A 113 -6.82 -22.15 -22.95
C ILE A 113 -8.34 -22.28 -23.06
N GLU A 114 -8.85 -23.13 -23.95
CA GLU A 114 -10.29 -23.27 -24.20
C GLU A 114 -11.04 -23.94 -23.03
N LYS A 115 -10.33 -24.73 -22.23
CA LYS A 115 -10.91 -25.47 -21.09
C LYS A 115 -10.58 -24.84 -19.73
N THR A 116 -10.27 -23.55 -19.71
CA THR A 116 -9.99 -22.82 -18.47
C THR A 116 -11.26 -22.72 -17.62
N VAL A 117 -11.13 -22.93 -16.30
CA VAL A 117 -12.21 -22.77 -15.34
C VAL A 117 -11.80 -21.75 -14.28
N GLU A 118 -12.71 -20.82 -13.97
CA GLU A 118 -12.45 -19.70 -13.08
C GLU A 118 -13.53 -19.61 -11.98
N HIS A 119 -13.10 -19.44 -10.74
CA HIS A 119 -13.98 -19.31 -9.58
C HIS A 119 -13.52 -18.15 -8.70
N LEU A 120 -14.39 -17.16 -8.51
CA LEU A 120 -14.15 -16.07 -7.57
C LEU A 120 -15.05 -16.28 -6.34
N ARG A 121 -14.45 -16.53 -5.18
CA ARG A 121 -15.17 -16.73 -3.91
C ARG A 121 -14.49 -15.93 -2.81
N ASN A 122 -15.24 -15.06 -2.12
CA ASN A 122 -14.75 -14.27 -1.00
C ASN A 122 -13.46 -13.47 -1.28
N GLY A 123 -13.29 -12.97 -2.52
CA GLY A 123 -12.08 -12.24 -2.92
C GLY A 123 -10.92 -13.11 -3.36
N ILE A 124 -11.04 -14.44 -3.35
CA ILE A 124 -10.02 -15.34 -3.87
C ILE A 124 -10.44 -15.80 -5.27
N LEU A 125 -9.57 -15.56 -6.24
CA LEU A 125 -9.72 -16.02 -7.62
C LEU A 125 -8.92 -17.31 -7.80
N GLU A 126 -9.63 -18.40 -8.04
CA GLU A 126 -9.07 -19.71 -8.38
C GLU A 126 -9.21 -19.93 -9.90
N ILE A 127 -8.09 -20.16 -10.57
CA ILE A 127 -8.03 -20.42 -12.01
C ILE A 127 -7.44 -21.82 -12.20
N THR A 128 -8.16 -22.69 -12.91
CA THR A 128 -7.72 -24.04 -13.24
C THR A 128 -7.50 -24.15 -14.74
N LEU A 129 -6.26 -24.44 -15.13
CA LEU A 129 -5.81 -24.54 -16.51
C LEU A 129 -5.37 -25.99 -16.81
N PRO A 130 -6.20 -26.79 -17.50
CA PRO A 130 -5.82 -28.15 -17.84
C PRO A 130 -4.68 -28.17 -18.85
N LYS A 131 -3.78 -29.14 -18.74
CA LYS A 131 -2.71 -29.35 -19.72
C LYS A 131 -3.23 -30.07 -20.95
N LYS A 132 -2.77 -29.64 -22.13
CA LYS A 132 -2.93 -30.32 -23.41
C LYS A 132 -2.34 -31.72 -23.27
N LYS A 133 -3.15 -32.75 -23.54
CA LYS A 133 -2.69 -34.13 -23.57
C LYS A 133 -1.64 -34.28 -24.67
N VAL A 134 -0.36 -34.28 -24.31
CA VAL A 134 0.72 -34.59 -25.24
C VAL A 134 0.52 -36.04 -25.67
N LYS A 135 0.15 -36.27 -26.94
CA LYS A 135 0.22 -37.59 -27.55
C LYS A 135 1.71 -37.99 -27.60
N ARG A 136 2.21 -38.60 -26.52
CA ARG A 136 3.55 -39.20 -26.50
C ARG A 136 3.58 -40.25 -27.60
N LYS A 137 4.31 -39.99 -28.69
CA LYS A 137 4.62 -41.03 -29.69
C LYS A 137 5.36 -42.15 -28.96
N PRO A 138 4.96 -43.43 -29.14
CA PRO A 138 5.66 -44.52 -28.48
C PRO A 138 7.11 -44.55 -28.98
N VAL A 139 8.05 -44.38 -28.07
CA VAL A 139 9.47 -44.59 -28.34
C VAL A 139 9.64 -46.08 -28.60
N LYS A 140 9.84 -46.46 -29.86
CA LYS A 140 10.22 -47.84 -30.22
C LYS A 140 11.55 -48.13 -29.52
N LYS A 141 11.52 -48.97 -28.49
CA LYS A 141 12.73 -49.59 -27.95
C LYS A 141 13.30 -50.48 -29.07
N LYS A 142 14.56 -50.24 -29.40
CA LYS A 142 15.35 -51.02 -30.36
C LYS A 142 16.04 -52.16 -29.63
#